data_AF-A0A2G2L9I5-F1
#
_entry.id   AF-A0A2G2L9I5-F1
#
_cell.length_a   1.000
_cell.length_b   1.000
_cell.length_c   1.000
_cell.angle_alpha   90.00
_cell.angle_beta   90.00
_cell.angle_gamma   90.00
#
_symmetry.space_group_name_H-M   'P 1'
#
loop_
_entity.id
_entity.type
_entity.pdbx_description
1 polymer ?
#
loop_
_entity_poly.entity_id
_entity_poly.type
_entity_poly.pdbx_seq_one_letter_code
_entity_poly.pdbx_strand_id
1 'polypeptide(L)'
;MKKLFAMFFCFVTLNGYAEEHQLEKLISQNRETAKLYGSQLKQKLSQAMKKGGPLLAVEVCKIQAPKISALMAQKGLPVARTSLKYRNSNNAPDKCKRPAIDT
;
A
#
# COMPACT_ATOMS: atom_id res chain seq x y z
N MET A 1 -0.90 29.14 -46.96
CA MET A 1 -0.97 27.78 -46.36
C MET A 1 0.10 27.58 -45.26
N LYS A 2 0.17 28.47 -44.26
CA LYS A 2 1.09 28.34 -43.10
C LYS A 2 0.38 28.50 -41.74
N LYS A 3 -0.91 28.83 -41.73
CA LYS A 3 -1.72 29.01 -40.51
C LYS A 3 -2.52 27.77 -40.11
N LEU A 4 -2.47 26.70 -40.92
CA LEU A 4 -3.21 25.46 -40.65
C LEU A 4 -2.41 24.42 -39.86
N PHE A 5 -1.08 24.55 -39.79
CA PHE A 5 -0.21 23.63 -39.02
C PHE A 5 -0.06 24.00 -37.54
N ALA A 6 -0.37 25.24 -37.15
CA ALA A 6 -0.23 25.70 -35.76
C ALA A 6 -1.40 25.29 -34.84
N MET A 7 -2.51 24.78 -35.41
CA MET A 7 -3.69 24.40 -34.64
C MET A 7 -3.69 22.92 -34.19
N PHE A 8 -2.77 22.11 -34.71
CA PHE A 8 -2.66 20.68 -34.36
C PHE A 8 -1.73 20.43 -33.15
N PHE A 9 -0.87 21.38 -32.81
CA PHE A 9 0.10 21.24 -31.70
C PHE A 9 -0.51 21.52 -30.31
N CYS A 10 -1.71 22.10 -30.25
CA CYS A 10 -2.39 22.44 -28.98
C CYS A 10 -3.29 21.31 -28.44
N PHE A 11 -3.59 20.28 -29.25
CA PHE A 11 -4.50 19.20 -28.84
C PHE A 11 -3.80 18.01 -28.18
N VAL A 12 -2.47 17.87 -28.37
CA VAL A 12 -1.70 16.71 -27.88
C VAL A 12 -1.26 16.87 -26.42
N THR A 13 -1.12 18.09 -25.91
CA THR A 13 -0.66 18.34 -24.53
C THR A 13 -1.75 18.17 -23.47
N LEU A 14 -3.04 18.21 -23.82
CA LEU A 14 -4.13 18.15 -22.83
C LEU A 14 -4.36 16.74 -22.24
N ASN A 15 -4.03 15.69 -22.98
CA ASN A 15 -4.33 14.30 -22.57
C ASN A 15 -3.33 13.73 -21.55
N GLY A 16 -2.09 14.23 -21.50
CA GLY A 16 -1.05 13.70 -20.60
C GLY A 16 -1.25 14.09 -19.12
N TYR A 17 -1.78 15.28 -18.85
CA TYR A 17 -1.95 15.79 -17.48
C TYR A 17 -2.99 15.00 -16.67
N ALA A 18 -4.01 14.45 -17.34
CA ALA A 18 -5.07 13.71 -16.66
C ALA A 18 -4.54 12.40 -16.07
N GLU A 19 -3.68 11.68 -16.78
CA GLU A 19 -3.14 10.39 -16.35
C GLU A 19 -2.15 10.54 -15.18
N GLU A 20 -1.26 11.53 -15.24
CA GLU A 20 -0.29 11.83 -14.18
C GLU A 20 -0.99 12.23 -12.87
N HIS A 21 -2.02 13.08 -12.95
CA HIS A 21 -2.81 13.47 -11.79
C HIS A 21 -3.58 12.29 -11.16
N GLN A 22 -4.13 11.38 -11.97
CA GLN A 22 -4.78 10.17 -11.45
C GLN A 22 -3.76 9.24 -10.77
N LEU A 23 -2.56 9.10 -11.35
CA LEU A 23 -1.49 8.29 -10.78
C LEU A 23 -1.04 8.82 -9.42
N GLU A 24 -0.79 10.13 -9.31
CA GLU A 24 -0.42 10.76 -8.04
C GLU A 24 -1.48 10.60 -6.97
N LYS A 25 -2.76 10.75 -7.35
CA LYS A 25 -3.89 10.51 -6.45
C LYS A 25 -3.91 9.06 -5.94
N LEU A 26 -3.69 8.09 -6.84
CA LEU A 26 -3.65 6.66 -6.48
C LEU A 26 -2.46 6.34 -5.56
N ILE A 27 -1.28 6.91 -5.84
CA ILE A 27 -0.09 6.75 -4.99
C ILE A 27 -0.36 7.31 -3.59
N SER A 28 -0.96 8.50 -3.50
CA SER A 28 -1.34 9.11 -2.22
C SER A 28 -2.32 8.23 -1.44
N GLN A 29 -3.39 7.75 -2.08
CA GLN A 29 -4.36 6.84 -1.47
C GLN A 29 -3.72 5.54 -0.96
N ASN A 30 -2.79 4.97 -1.71
CA ASN A 30 -2.06 3.77 -1.30
C ASN A 30 -1.16 4.04 -0.08
N ARG A 31 -0.47 5.18 -0.03
CA ARG A 31 0.33 5.59 1.14
C ARG A 31 -0.53 5.78 2.38
N GLU A 32 -1.68 6.43 2.23
CA GLU A 32 -2.64 6.61 3.32
C GLU A 32 -3.19 5.27 3.83
N THR A 33 -3.51 4.35 2.92
CA THR A 33 -3.94 2.99 3.26
C THR A 33 -2.86 2.25 4.05
N ALA A 34 -1.60 2.30 3.61
CA ALA A 34 -0.48 1.70 4.31
C ALA A 34 -0.30 2.30 5.72
N LYS A 35 -0.40 3.64 5.84
CA LYS A 35 -0.31 4.35 7.12
C LYS A 35 -1.43 3.96 8.08
N LEU A 36 -2.66 3.87 7.59
CA LEU A 36 -3.83 3.48 8.38
C LEU A 36 -3.69 2.04 8.87
N TYR A 37 -3.35 1.11 7.96
CA TYR A 37 -3.08 -0.29 8.29
C TYR A 37 -2.01 -0.43 9.38
N GLY A 38 -0.87 0.24 9.19
CA GLY A 38 0.24 0.21 10.15
C GLY A 38 -0.14 0.80 11.51
N SER A 39 -0.91 1.89 11.53
CA SER A 39 -1.36 2.55 12.76
C SER A 39 -2.30 1.65 13.58
N GLN A 40 -3.29 1.03 12.93
CA GLN A 40 -4.21 0.11 13.60
C GLN A 40 -3.47 -1.12 14.15
N LEU A 41 -2.55 -1.69 13.35
CA LEU A 41 -1.76 -2.84 13.79
C LEU A 41 -0.85 -2.48 14.97
N LYS A 42 -0.19 -1.31 14.94
CA LYS A 42 0.63 -0.79 16.05
C LYS A 42 -0.19 -0.64 17.32
N GLN A 43 -1.40 -0.09 17.23
CA GLN A 43 -2.27 0.05 18.40
C GLN A 43 -2.58 -1.31 19.05
N LYS A 44 -2.98 -2.31 18.24
CA LYS A 44 -3.24 -3.67 18.74
C LYS A 44 -2.00 -4.32 19.34
N LEU A 45 -0.85 -4.14 18.70
CA LEU A 45 0.44 -4.61 19.19
C LEU A 45 0.80 -3.98 20.54
N SER A 46 0.70 -2.65 20.67
CA SER A 46 1.01 -1.95 21.92
C SER A 46 0.08 -2.37 23.06
N GLN A 47 -1.19 -2.62 22.79
CA GLN A 47 -2.13 -3.16 23.77
C GLN A 47 -1.71 -4.57 24.23
N ALA A 48 -1.35 -5.45 23.29
CA ALA A 48 -0.88 -6.81 23.60
C ALA A 48 0.42 -6.82 24.40
N MET A 49 1.37 -5.95 24.04
CA MET A 49 2.64 -5.76 24.76
C MET A 49 2.39 -5.38 26.22
N LYS A 50 1.48 -4.42 26.48
CA LYS A 50 1.13 -4.01 27.85
C LYS A 50 0.43 -5.11 28.64
N LYS A 51 -0.36 -5.97 27.97
CA LYS A 51 -1.15 -7.01 28.62
C LYS A 51 -0.37 -8.28 28.95
N GLY A 52 0.56 -8.69 28.08
CA GLY A 52 1.22 -10.00 28.20
C GLY A 52 2.60 -10.08 27.55
N GLY A 53 3.23 -8.93 27.31
CA GLY A 53 4.60 -8.87 26.81
C GLY A 53 4.79 -9.37 25.37
N PRO A 54 6.05 -9.65 24.98
CA PRO A 54 6.43 -9.97 23.60
C PRO A 54 5.76 -11.22 23.02
N LEU A 55 5.56 -12.27 23.83
CA LEU A 55 4.97 -13.53 23.35
C LEU A 55 3.52 -13.33 22.90
N LEU A 56 2.70 -12.70 23.74
CA LEU A 56 1.31 -12.37 23.40
C LEU A 56 1.24 -11.41 22.21
N ALA A 57 2.15 -10.43 22.15
CA ALA A 57 2.25 -9.49 21.05
C ALA A 57 2.50 -10.15 19.69
N VAL A 58 3.32 -11.20 19.62
CA VAL A 58 3.55 -11.97 18.39
C VAL A 58 2.27 -12.67 17.93
N GLU A 59 1.56 -13.32 18.86
CA GLU A 59 0.30 -14.00 18.57
C GLU A 59 -0.77 -13.01 18.07
N VAL A 60 -0.93 -11.88 18.77
CA VAL A 60 -1.86 -10.83 18.35
C VAL A 60 -1.49 -10.27 16.98
N CYS A 61 -0.21 -10.06 16.68
CA CYS A 61 0.22 -9.65 15.34
C CYS A 61 -0.14 -10.66 14.25
N LYS A 62 -0.04 -11.97 14.53
CA LYS A 62 -0.40 -13.04 13.58
C LYS A 62 -1.90 -13.00 13.25
N ILE A 63 -2.74 -12.69 14.24
CA ILE A 63 -4.21 -12.68 14.10
C ILE A 63 -4.73 -11.34 13.55
N GLN A 64 -4.24 -10.21 14.06
CA GLN A 64 -4.79 -8.89 13.75
C GLN A 64 -4.36 -8.38 12.38
N ALA A 65 -3.13 -8.66 11.95
CA ALA A 65 -2.63 -8.24 10.64
C ALA A 65 -3.54 -8.69 9.47
N PRO A 66 -3.88 -9.99 9.31
CA PRO A 66 -4.78 -10.42 8.23
C PRO A 66 -6.21 -9.86 8.39
N LYS A 67 -6.70 -9.69 9.62
CA LYS A 67 -8.03 -9.09 9.86
C LYS A 67 -8.10 -7.64 9.38
N ILE A 68 -7.11 -6.82 9.75
CA ILE A 68 -7.03 -5.41 9.32
C ILE A 68 -6.86 -5.34 7.79
N SER A 69 -6.03 -6.21 7.21
CA SER A 69 -5.86 -6.31 5.76
C SER A 69 -7.18 -6.59 5.04
N ALA A 70 -7.97 -7.56 5.52
CA ALA A 70 -9.28 -7.88 4.96
C ALA A 70 -10.27 -6.71 5.03
N LEU A 71 -10.26 -5.93 6.12
CA LEU A 71 -11.11 -4.74 6.24
C LEU A 71 -10.77 -3.66 5.21
N MET A 72 -9.48 -3.48 4.88
CA MET A 72 -9.07 -2.54 3.84
C MET A 72 -9.40 -3.07 2.45
N ALA A 73 -9.23 -4.38 2.22
CA ALA A 73 -9.61 -5.03 0.97
C ALA A 73 -11.11 -4.88 0.65
N GLN A 74 -11.99 -4.98 1.67
CA GLN A 74 -13.43 -4.71 1.51
C GLN A 74 -13.74 -3.28 1.06
N LYS A 75 -12.82 -2.33 1.31
CA LYS A 75 -12.91 -0.93 0.86
C LYS A 75 -12.26 -0.71 -0.51
N GLY A 76 -11.88 -1.77 -1.21
CA GLY A 76 -11.17 -1.69 -2.49
C GLY A 76 -9.69 -1.29 -2.37
N LEU A 77 -9.13 -1.31 -1.16
CA LEU A 77 -7.77 -0.85 -0.85
C LEU A 77 -6.94 -2.02 -0.28
N PRO A 78 -6.57 -3.02 -1.10
CA PRO A 78 -5.83 -4.18 -0.60
C PRO A 78 -4.45 -3.76 -0.08
N VAL A 79 -4.11 -4.21 1.12
CA VAL A 79 -2.80 -3.97 1.74
C VAL A 79 -2.36 -5.21 2.50
N ALA A 80 -1.09 -5.60 2.35
CA ALA A 80 -0.53 -6.77 3.02
C ALA A 80 0.93 -6.50 3.42
N ARG A 81 1.45 -7.30 4.36
CA ARG A 81 2.87 -7.25 4.73
C ARG A 81 3.65 -8.25 3.90
N THR A 82 4.88 -7.90 3.56
CA THR A 82 5.86 -8.80 2.96
C THR A 82 7.20 -8.65 3.67
N SER A 83 8.04 -9.70 3.68
CA SER A 83 9.39 -9.66 4.25
C SER A 83 10.22 -10.85 3.76
N LEU A 84 11.54 -10.70 3.67
CA LEU A 84 12.45 -11.84 3.44
C LEU A 84 12.53 -12.79 4.65
N LYS A 85 12.28 -12.29 5.87
CA LYS A 85 12.27 -13.07 7.12
C LYS A 85 10.86 -13.16 7.68
N TYR A 86 9.95 -13.75 6.90
CA TYR A 86 8.54 -13.86 7.28
C TYR A 86 8.34 -14.92 8.38
N ARG A 87 7.55 -14.56 9.40
CA ARG A 87 7.04 -15.52 10.41
C ARG A 87 5.69 -16.14 10.03
N ASN A 88 5.00 -15.49 9.09
CA ASN A 88 3.75 -15.95 8.51
C ASN A 88 4.02 -16.21 7.02
N SER A 89 3.81 -17.44 6.55
CA SER A 89 4.04 -17.84 5.16
C SER A 89 3.28 -16.98 4.14
N ASN A 90 2.13 -16.41 4.54
CA ASN A 90 1.35 -15.51 3.68
C ASN A 90 2.05 -14.16 3.41
N ASN A 91 3.11 -13.82 4.14
CA ASN A 91 3.92 -12.63 3.91
C ASN A 91 5.15 -12.91 3.02
N ALA A 92 5.24 -14.09 2.40
CA ALA A 92 6.31 -14.37 1.46
C ALA A 92 6.23 -13.39 0.25
N PRO A 93 7.34 -12.78 -0.15
CA PRO A 93 7.35 -11.91 -1.32
C PRO A 93 7.11 -12.71 -2.59
N ASP A 94 6.27 -12.17 -3.47
CA ASP A 94 6.20 -12.65 -4.85
C ASP A 94 7.38 -12.10 -5.68
N LYS A 95 7.46 -12.55 -6.94
CA LYS A 95 8.52 -12.16 -7.88
C LYS A 95 8.62 -10.64 -8.07
N CYS A 96 7.50 -9.93 -7.98
CA CYS A 96 7.44 -8.48 -8.19
C CYS A 96 7.88 -7.69 -6.95
N LYS A 97 7.48 -8.14 -5.76
CA LYS A 97 7.78 -7.45 -4.49
C LYS A 97 9.20 -7.73 -4.00
N ARG A 98 9.80 -8.86 -4.39
CA ARG A 98 11.11 -9.28 -3.89
C ARG A 98 12.23 -8.25 -4.14
N PRO A 99 12.43 -7.71 -5.36
CA PRO A 99 13.47 -6.70 -5.59
C PRO A 99 13.32 -5.45 -4.71
N ALA A 100 12.10 -5.09 -4.34
CA ALA A 100 11.83 -3.90 -3.52
C ALA A 100 12.21 -4.07 -2.03
N ILE A 101 12.48 -5.29 -1.57
CA ILE A 101 12.81 -5.60 -0.17
C ILE A 101 14.13 -6.35 0.00
N ASP A 102 14.86 -6.56 -1.10
CA ASP A 102 16.15 -7.26 -1.19
C ASP A 102 17.28 -6.24 -1.37
N THR A 103 17.32 -5.28 -0.45
CA THR A 103 18.28 -4.16 -0.36
C THR A 103 19.13 -4.33 0.88
#